data_AF-A0A7C0YFV3-F1
#
_entry.id   AF-A0A7C0YFV3-F1
#
_cell.length_a   1.000
_cell.length_b   1.000
_cell.length_c   1.000
_cell.angle_alpha   90.00
_cell.angle_beta   90.00
_cell.angle_gamma   90.00
#
_symmetry.space_group_name_H-M   'P 1'
#
loop_
_entity.id
_entity.type
_entity.pdbx_description
1 polymer ?
#
loop_
_entity_poly.entity_id
_entity_poly.type
_entity_poly.pdbx_seq_one_letter_code
_entity_poly.pdbx_strand_id
1 'polypeptide(L)'
;SAKKIAFWKGKGAFHSKKILKDESYYLPYLTFRDFGEWFDSFGNILAVLSGIADKKRSETILRFIKKYKIADPFPIKAIYPPVLPGEKDWRDYYKLSNLNLPGQYHNGGIWPFLGGFYTAALMKMKKYSEARGVLELLARLNKKGGDSEWEFNECFHGKTGRPIGKAEQAWSAGMYIYAYESVRRKKAPFF
;
A
#
# COMPACT_ATOMS: atom_id res chain seq x y z
N SER A 1 -23.57 13.64 1.18
CA SER A 1 -24.50 12.49 1.30
C SER A 1 -23.92 11.30 0.55
N ALA A 2 -23.28 10.36 1.26
CA ALA A 2 -22.66 9.18 0.65
C ALA A 2 -23.76 8.17 0.30
N LYS A 3 -23.92 7.87 -0.99
CA LYS A 3 -24.82 6.80 -1.44
C LYS A 3 -24.27 5.47 -0.92
N LYS A 4 -24.97 4.86 0.05
CA LYS A 4 -24.77 3.45 0.45
C LYS A 4 -24.79 2.61 -0.82
N ILE A 5 -23.70 1.92 -1.10
CA ILE A 5 -23.64 0.95 -2.20
C ILE A 5 -24.50 -0.23 -1.75
N ALA A 6 -25.73 -0.29 -2.25
CA ALA A 6 -26.62 -1.42 -2.03
C ALA A 6 -26.22 -2.54 -2.99
N PHE A 7 -25.38 -3.46 -2.54
CA PHE A 7 -25.17 -4.73 -3.23
C PHE A 7 -26.42 -5.59 -3.03
N TRP A 8 -27.10 -5.90 -4.14
CA TRP A 8 -28.06 -7.00 -4.33
C TRP A 8 -29.12 -7.25 -3.23
N LYS A 9 -30.39 -6.96 -3.53
CA LYS A 9 -31.56 -7.43 -2.76
C LYS A 9 -31.86 -8.91 -3.06
N GLY A 10 -30.97 -9.81 -2.64
CA GLY A 10 -31.23 -11.25 -2.56
C GLY A 10 -31.01 -11.70 -1.13
N LYS A 11 -31.87 -12.58 -0.59
CA LYS A 11 -31.89 -13.05 0.80
C LYS A 11 -30.62 -13.86 1.19
N GLY A 12 -29.49 -13.18 1.31
CA GLY A 12 -28.28 -13.64 1.98
C GLY A 12 -27.69 -12.43 2.68
N ALA A 13 -27.63 -12.46 4.01
CA ALA A 13 -27.09 -11.37 4.79
C ALA A 13 -25.58 -11.25 4.51
N PHE A 14 -25.20 -10.44 3.51
CA PHE A 14 -23.82 -10.01 3.40
C PHE A 14 -23.51 -9.16 4.63
N HIS A 15 -22.48 -9.57 5.37
CA HIS A 15 -21.99 -8.80 6.49
C HIS A 15 -21.60 -7.40 5.98
N SER A 16 -21.99 -6.35 6.68
CA SER A 16 -21.43 -5.03 6.42
C SER A 16 -20.00 -4.99 6.92
N LYS A 17 -19.15 -4.14 6.31
CA LYS A 17 -17.80 -3.90 6.83
C LYS A 17 -17.88 -3.60 8.34
N LYS A 18 -17.08 -4.30 9.13
CA LYS A 18 -16.85 -4.06 10.55
C LYS A 18 -15.73 -3.04 10.77
N ILE A 19 -14.74 -3.02 9.88
CA ILE A 19 -13.55 -2.17 9.91
C ILE A 19 -13.62 -1.19 8.73
N LEU A 20 -13.20 0.07 8.92
CA LEU A 20 -13.22 1.10 7.86
C LEU A 20 -14.60 1.25 7.20
N LYS A 21 -15.67 1.25 8.00
CA LYS A 21 -17.07 1.13 7.55
C LYS A 21 -17.49 2.19 6.52
N ASP A 22 -17.03 3.42 6.72
CA ASP A 22 -17.42 4.57 5.90
C ASP A 22 -16.44 4.85 4.74
N GLU A 23 -15.46 3.97 4.57
CA GLU A 23 -14.37 4.17 3.61
C GLU A 23 -14.59 3.41 2.31
N SER A 24 -14.18 4.05 1.22
CA SER A 24 -14.35 3.53 -0.14
C SER A 24 -13.02 3.30 -0.84
N TYR A 25 -12.74 2.05 -1.16
CA TYR A 25 -11.58 1.56 -1.94
C TYR A 25 -11.93 0.20 -2.54
N TYR A 26 -11.09 -0.35 -3.41
CA TYR A 26 -11.26 -1.73 -3.88
C TYR A 26 -10.86 -2.70 -2.77
N LEU A 27 -11.78 -3.59 -2.42
CA LEU A 27 -11.56 -4.60 -1.39
C LEU A 27 -10.43 -5.56 -1.82
N PRO A 28 -9.60 -6.03 -0.87
CA PRO A 28 -8.46 -6.90 -1.16
C PRO A 28 -8.89 -8.27 -1.72
N TYR A 29 -10.08 -8.72 -1.35
CA TYR A 29 -10.77 -9.83 -2.01
C TYR A 29 -12.28 -9.71 -1.81
N LEU A 30 -13.04 -10.33 -2.72
CA LEU A 30 -14.47 -10.49 -2.63
C LEU A 30 -14.82 -11.89 -3.15
N THR A 31 -15.57 -12.64 -2.37
CA THR A 31 -16.13 -13.95 -2.73
C THR A 31 -17.64 -13.93 -2.51
N PHE A 32 -18.33 -14.99 -2.92
CA PHE A 32 -19.77 -15.12 -2.70
C PHE A 32 -20.17 -15.23 -1.22
N ARG A 33 -19.22 -15.53 -0.31
CA ARG A 33 -19.48 -15.72 1.14
C ARG A 33 -18.78 -14.71 2.03
N ASP A 34 -17.72 -14.08 1.55
CA ASP A 34 -16.82 -13.30 2.38
C ASP A 34 -16.05 -12.25 1.57
N PHE A 35 -15.53 -11.24 2.25
CA PHE A 35 -14.67 -10.21 1.69
C PHE A 35 -13.63 -9.78 2.72
N GLY A 36 -12.50 -9.27 2.23
CA GLY A 36 -11.48 -8.70 3.09
C GLY A 36 -11.77 -7.23 3.37
N GLU A 37 -11.42 -6.78 4.57
CA GLU A 37 -11.78 -5.43 5.03
C GLU A 37 -10.59 -4.48 5.12
N TRP A 38 -9.35 -4.95 5.08
CA TRP A 38 -8.19 -4.05 5.08
C TRP A 38 -8.05 -3.34 3.74
N PHE A 39 -7.40 -2.19 3.74
CA PHE A 39 -6.93 -1.53 2.53
C PHE A 39 -5.64 -2.20 2.08
N ASP A 40 -5.68 -2.85 0.91
CA ASP A 40 -4.47 -3.32 0.22
C ASP A 40 -3.91 -2.21 -0.65
N SER A 41 -2.71 -1.73 -0.31
CA SER A 41 -2.11 -0.60 -1.00
C SER A 41 -1.76 -0.93 -2.45
N PHE A 42 -1.23 -2.13 -2.72
CA PHE A 42 -0.71 -2.44 -4.04
C PHE A 42 -1.84 -2.58 -5.07
N GLY A 43 -2.89 -3.35 -4.76
CA GLY A 43 -4.04 -3.52 -5.64
C GLY A 43 -4.75 -2.20 -5.95
N ASN A 44 -4.92 -1.34 -4.93
CA ASN A 44 -5.52 -0.02 -5.14
C ASN A 44 -4.62 0.92 -5.95
N ILE A 45 -3.30 0.90 -5.73
CA ILE A 45 -2.34 1.67 -6.54
C ILE A 45 -2.31 1.21 -7.99
N LEU A 46 -2.32 -0.11 -8.23
CA LEU A 46 -2.38 -0.66 -9.57
C LEU A 46 -3.70 -0.32 -10.25
N ALA A 47 -4.82 -0.26 -9.54
CA ALA A 47 -6.09 0.20 -10.10
C ALA A 47 -6.01 1.66 -10.59
N VAL A 48 -5.31 2.54 -9.86
CA VAL A 48 -5.03 3.92 -10.29
C VAL A 48 -4.11 3.94 -11.52
N LEU A 49 -3.01 3.18 -11.48
CA LEU A 49 -2.03 3.15 -12.55
C LEU A 49 -2.55 2.53 -13.84
N SER A 50 -3.34 1.47 -13.78
CA SER A 50 -3.92 0.81 -14.96
C SER A 50 -5.14 1.55 -15.53
N GLY A 51 -5.71 2.51 -14.80
CA GLY A 51 -6.94 3.20 -15.20
C GLY A 51 -8.22 2.40 -14.92
N ILE A 52 -8.14 1.25 -14.24
CA ILE A 52 -9.32 0.53 -13.71
C ILE A 52 -10.11 1.44 -12.76
N ALA A 53 -9.41 2.22 -11.94
CA ALA A 53 -10.01 3.28 -11.15
C ALA A 53 -10.15 4.54 -12.02
N ASP A 54 -11.38 4.98 -12.26
CA ASP A 54 -11.62 6.29 -12.88
C ASP A 54 -11.02 7.44 -12.04
N LYS A 55 -11.02 8.67 -12.57
CA LYS A 55 -10.45 9.83 -11.87
C LYS A 55 -11.02 10.03 -10.47
N LYS A 56 -12.34 9.91 -10.29
CA LYS A 56 -13.02 10.13 -9.00
C LYS A 56 -12.67 9.03 -8.00
N ARG A 57 -12.61 7.77 -8.46
CA ARG A 57 -12.21 6.62 -7.65
C ARG A 57 -10.75 6.71 -7.26
N SER A 58 -9.88 7.08 -8.20
CA SER A 58 -8.46 7.30 -7.97
C SER A 58 -8.21 8.38 -6.91
N GLU A 59 -8.90 9.53 -7.01
CA GLU A 59 -8.84 10.55 -5.96
C GLU A 59 -9.34 10.06 -4.60
N THR A 60 -10.34 9.18 -4.58
CA THR A 60 -10.87 8.59 -3.34
C THR A 60 -9.82 7.67 -2.69
N ILE A 61 -9.16 6.82 -3.48
CA ILE A 61 -8.06 5.96 -3.02
C ILE A 61 -6.90 6.79 -2.47
N LEU A 62 -6.46 7.82 -3.20
CA LEU A 62 -5.34 8.67 -2.75
C LEU A 62 -5.71 9.47 -1.49
N ARG A 63 -6.96 9.95 -1.36
CA ARG A 63 -7.46 10.59 -0.13
C ARG A 63 -7.46 9.61 1.04
N PHE A 64 -7.81 8.35 0.83
CA PHE A 64 -7.76 7.32 1.87
C PHE A 64 -6.33 7.15 2.41
N ILE A 65 -5.34 6.99 1.52
CA ILE A 65 -3.92 6.88 1.89
C ILE A 65 -3.47 8.06 2.75
N LYS A 66 -3.86 9.28 2.36
CA LYS A 66 -3.54 10.52 3.09
C LYS A 66 -4.26 10.61 4.44
N LYS A 67 -5.56 10.34 4.47
CA LYS A 67 -6.41 10.38 5.67
C LYS A 67 -5.85 9.48 6.77
N TYR A 68 -5.40 8.28 6.40
CA TYR A 68 -4.92 7.27 7.35
C TYR A 68 -3.40 7.24 7.52
N LYS A 69 -2.66 8.21 6.96
CA LYS A 69 -1.20 8.30 7.08
C LYS A 69 -0.50 6.98 6.72
N ILE A 70 -0.97 6.34 5.65
CA ILE A 70 -0.43 5.04 5.22
C ILE A 70 0.98 5.23 4.64
N ALA A 71 1.22 6.38 4.00
CA ALA A 71 2.47 6.83 3.42
C ALA A 71 3.26 7.83 4.30
N ASP A 72 3.09 7.75 5.63
CA ASP A 72 3.78 8.60 6.60
C ASP A 72 4.19 7.75 7.84
N PRO A 73 5.41 7.92 8.39
CA PRO A 73 6.52 8.74 7.89
C PRO A 73 7.38 8.05 6.81
N PHE A 74 6.96 6.88 6.32
CA PHE A 74 7.66 6.08 5.31
C PHE A 74 6.84 5.97 4.02
N PRO A 75 7.44 5.63 2.86
CA PRO A 75 6.81 5.73 1.54
C PRO A 75 5.39 5.17 1.44
N ILE A 76 5.15 3.92 1.86
CA ILE A 76 3.79 3.36 2.02
C ILE A 76 3.80 2.00 2.75
N LYS A 77 2.79 1.75 3.60
CA LYS A 77 2.51 0.43 4.20
C LYS A 77 1.82 -0.50 3.20
N ALA A 78 2.15 -1.80 3.23
CA ALA A 78 1.56 -2.81 2.37
C ALA A 78 0.04 -2.92 2.54
N ILE A 79 -0.42 -2.96 3.80
CA ILE A 79 -1.85 -2.96 4.14
C ILE A 79 -2.16 -2.00 5.30
N TYR A 80 -3.44 -1.62 5.42
CA TYR A 80 -3.94 -0.84 6.56
C TYR A 80 -5.41 -1.13 6.89
N PRO A 81 -5.79 -1.30 8.18
CA PRO A 81 -4.90 -1.56 9.30
C PRO A 81 -4.19 -2.92 9.12
N PRO A 82 -3.10 -3.19 9.87
CA PRO A 82 -2.58 -4.54 9.97
C PRO A 82 -3.63 -5.46 10.60
N VAL A 83 -3.66 -6.72 10.17
CA VAL A 83 -4.52 -7.75 10.73
C VAL A 83 -3.98 -8.14 12.10
N LEU A 84 -4.84 -8.09 13.12
CA LEU A 84 -4.49 -8.38 14.51
C LEU A 84 -4.79 -9.84 14.90
N PRO A 85 -4.06 -10.41 15.87
CA PRO A 85 -4.39 -11.73 16.41
C PRO A 85 -5.85 -11.82 16.85
N GLY A 86 -6.54 -12.88 16.43
CA GLY A 86 -7.96 -13.10 16.73
C GLY A 86 -8.94 -12.46 15.73
N GLU A 87 -8.47 -11.64 14.78
CA GLU A 87 -9.31 -11.17 13.68
C GLU A 87 -9.56 -12.29 12.66
N LYS A 88 -10.67 -12.20 11.91
CA LYS A 88 -11.10 -13.28 10.99
C LYS A 88 -10.05 -13.61 9.92
N ASP A 89 -9.29 -12.59 9.49
CA ASP A 89 -8.30 -12.71 8.43
C ASP A 89 -6.90 -13.03 8.97
N TRP A 90 -6.75 -13.19 10.29
CA TRP A 90 -5.49 -13.62 10.90
C TRP A 90 -5.17 -15.05 10.46
N ARG A 91 -3.90 -15.31 10.17
CA ARG A 91 -3.41 -16.64 9.81
C ARG A 91 -2.36 -17.08 10.82
N ASP A 92 -2.46 -18.30 11.32
CA ASP A 92 -1.51 -18.79 12.34
C ASP A 92 -0.07 -18.78 11.85
N TYR A 93 0.14 -19.00 10.55
CA TYR A 93 1.46 -18.94 9.95
C TYR A 93 2.09 -17.53 10.02
N TYR A 94 1.35 -16.47 10.35
CA TYR A 94 1.93 -15.14 10.58
C TYR A 94 2.94 -15.13 11.74
N LYS A 95 2.81 -16.08 12.67
CA LYS A 95 3.74 -16.30 13.77
C LYS A 95 5.00 -17.05 13.34
N LEU A 96 4.99 -17.75 12.20
CA LEU A 96 6.17 -18.45 11.71
C LEU A 96 7.28 -17.44 11.44
N SER A 97 8.42 -17.65 12.10
CA SER A 97 9.58 -16.75 12.11
C SER A 97 9.26 -15.31 12.55
N ASN A 98 8.10 -15.08 13.16
CA ASN A 98 7.57 -13.76 13.55
C ASN A 98 7.56 -12.70 12.44
N LEU A 99 7.52 -13.13 11.16
CA LEU A 99 7.69 -12.22 10.02
C LEU A 99 6.44 -11.38 9.70
N ASN A 100 5.24 -11.85 10.01
CA ASN A 100 3.98 -11.19 9.62
C ASN A 100 3.15 -10.71 10.83
N LEU A 101 3.81 -10.43 11.95
CA LEU A 101 3.16 -9.72 13.05
C LEU A 101 2.74 -8.29 12.62
N PRO A 102 1.82 -7.62 13.33
CA PRO A 102 1.35 -6.30 12.93
C PRO A 102 2.46 -5.28 12.71
N GLY A 103 2.49 -4.69 11.51
CA GLY A 103 3.53 -3.75 11.07
C GLY A 103 4.75 -4.42 10.44
N GLN A 104 4.71 -5.71 10.13
CA GLN A 104 5.83 -6.46 9.57
C GLN A 104 5.47 -7.07 8.21
N TYR A 105 6.47 -7.19 7.34
CA TYR A 105 6.43 -7.91 6.07
C TYR A 105 5.13 -7.63 5.27
N HIS A 106 4.27 -8.63 5.05
CA HIS A 106 3.00 -8.42 4.34
C HIS A 106 1.94 -7.73 5.20
N ASN A 107 1.98 -7.91 6.52
CA ASN A 107 1.01 -7.40 7.48
C ASN A 107 1.31 -5.95 7.92
N GLY A 108 1.45 -5.05 6.94
CA GLY A 108 1.64 -3.62 7.17
C GLY A 108 3.10 -3.18 7.25
N GLY A 109 4.03 -3.99 6.76
CA GLY A 109 5.41 -3.56 6.48
C GLY A 109 5.49 -2.51 5.36
N ILE A 110 6.60 -1.80 5.29
CA ILE A 110 6.95 -0.88 4.20
C ILE A 110 7.81 -1.63 3.20
N TRP A 111 7.51 -1.50 1.92
CA TRP A 111 8.32 -2.08 0.85
C TRP A 111 8.76 -0.98 -0.11
N PRO A 112 10.06 -0.79 -0.37
CA PRO A 112 10.50 0.17 -1.37
C PRO A 112 9.87 -0.07 -2.75
N PHE A 113 9.67 -1.34 -3.09
CA PHE A 113 8.91 -1.77 -4.26
C PHE A 113 7.55 -1.06 -4.37
N LEU A 114 6.71 -1.13 -3.32
CA LEU A 114 5.41 -0.46 -3.30
C LEU A 114 5.54 1.08 -3.31
N GLY A 115 6.54 1.62 -2.62
CA GLY A 115 6.80 3.06 -2.59
C GLY A 115 7.08 3.64 -3.99
N GLY A 116 7.77 2.88 -4.85
CA GLY A 116 8.00 3.29 -6.23
C GLY A 116 6.72 3.32 -7.07
N PHE A 117 5.85 2.31 -6.93
CA PHE A 117 4.54 2.31 -7.61
C PHE A 117 3.65 3.44 -7.10
N TYR A 118 3.65 3.71 -5.79
CA TYR A 118 2.88 4.81 -5.22
C TYR A 118 3.33 6.16 -5.78
N THR A 119 4.65 6.37 -5.88
CA THR A 119 5.22 7.57 -6.50
C THR A 119 4.72 7.74 -7.95
N ALA A 120 4.76 6.68 -8.75
CA ALA A 120 4.26 6.73 -10.12
C ALA A 120 2.74 7.01 -10.19
N ALA A 121 1.94 6.45 -9.28
CA ALA A 121 0.50 6.72 -9.22
C ALA A 121 0.19 8.19 -8.92
N LEU A 122 0.94 8.80 -7.99
CA LEU A 122 0.86 10.23 -7.73
C LEU A 122 1.25 11.05 -8.97
N MET A 123 2.30 10.64 -9.70
CA MET A 123 2.69 11.29 -10.95
C MET A 123 1.61 11.21 -12.03
N LYS A 124 1.00 10.04 -12.25
CA LYS A 124 -0.13 9.86 -13.18
C LYS A 124 -1.31 10.77 -12.81
N MET A 125 -1.58 10.92 -11.52
CA MET A 125 -2.64 11.79 -11.00
C MET A 125 -2.22 13.26 -10.86
N LYS A 126 -1.07 13.65 -11.42
CA LYS A 126 -0.51 15.01 -11.40
C LYS A 126 -0.31 15.59 -10.00
N LYS A 127 -0.14 14.74 -8.99
CA LYS A 127 0.16 15.09 -7.59
C LYS A 127 1.67 15.29 -7.40
N TYR A 128 2.27 16.19 -8.18
CA TYR A 128 3.72 16.29 -8.33
C TYR A 128 4.48 16.58 -7.02
N SER A 129 3.93 17.42 -6.14
CA SER A 129 4.58 17.73 -4.85
C SER A 129 4.60 16.51 -3.93
N GLU A 130 3.46 15.82 -3.81
CA GLU A 130 3.34 14.60 -3.01
C GLU A 130 4.26 13.49 -3.56
N ALA A 131 4.34 13.32 -4.88
CA ALA A 131 5.22 12.35 -5.51
C ALA A 131 6.71 12.59 -5.20
N ARG A 132 7.16 13.85 -5.18
CA ARG A 132 8.53 14.21 -4.79
C ARG A 132 8.80 13.87 -3.33
N GLY A 133 7.87 14.19 -2.44
CA GLY A 133 7.98 13.82 -1.02
C GLY A 133 8.13 12.31 -0.83
N VAL A 134 7.31 11.50 -1.52
CA VAL A 134 7.44 10.03 -1.46
C VAL A 134 8.77 9.56 -2.04
N LEU A 135 9.25 10.14 -3.13
CA LEU A 135 10.56 9.81 -3.72
C LEU A 135 11.71 10.08 -2.73
N GLU A 136 11.65 11.20 -2.00
CA GLU A 136 12.64 11.52 -0.95
C GLU A 136 12.59 10.52 0.20
N LEU A 137 11.39 10.16 0.67
CA LEU A 137 11.23 9.10 1.68
C LEU A 137 11.78 7.77 1.19
N LEU A 138 11.58 7.44 -0.09
CA LEU A 138 12.06 6.22 -0.70
C LEU A 138 13.60 6.20 -0.79
N ALA A 139 14.21 7.32 -1.17
CA ALA A 139 15.67 7.49 -1.17
C ALA A 139 16.25 7.27 0.23
N ARG A 140 15.67 7.91 1.25
CA ARG A 140 16.10 7.76 2.65
C ARG A 140 15.96 6.32 3.14
N LEU A 141 14.86 5.65 2.78
CA LEU A 141 14.62 4.28 3.20
C LEU A 141 15.60 3.30 2.55
N ASN A 142 15.83 3.43 1.23
CA ASN A 142 16.82 2.61 0.52
C ASN A 142 18.25 2.86 1.01
N LYS A 143 18.58 4.11 1.34
CA LYS A 143 19.87 4.47 1.92
C LYS A 143 20.06 3.88 3.31
N LYS A 144 19.02 3.83 4.15
CA LYS A 144 19.13 3.48 5.58
C LYS A 144 19.88 2.17 5.84
N GLY A 145 19.60 1.13 5.05
CA GLY A 145 20.27 -0.16 5.24
C GLY A 145 19.97 -0.85 6.58
N GLY A 146 20.49 -2.07 6.72
CA GLY A 146 20.60 -2.84 7.95
C GLY A 146 22.03 -2.83 8.47
N ASP A 147 22.97 -3.35 7.69
CA ASP A 147 24.38 -3.44 8.06
C ASP A 147 25.21 -2.31 7.43
N SER A 148 24.85 -1.89 6.22
CA SER A 148 25.50 -0.82 5.45
C SER A 148 24.48 0.08 4.73
N GLU A 149 24.88 1.32 4.44
CA GLU A 149 24.03 2.21 3.64
C GLU A 149 23.83 1.65 2.22
N TRP A 150 22.70 1.99 1.59
CA TRP A 150 22.39 1.63 0.19
C TRP A 150 22.24 0.14 -0.10
N GLU A 151 21.83 -0.65 0.87
CA GLU A 151 21.52 -2.06 0.66
C GLU A 151 20.26 -2.33 -0.15
N PHE A 152 19.38 -1.34 -0.37
CA PHE A 152 18.09 -1.58 -1.06
C PHE A 152 17.31 -2.76 -0.48
N ASN A 153 17.14 -2.75 0.85
CA ASN A 153 16.46 -3.81 1.58
C ASN A 153 15.07 -4.13 1.03
N GLU A 154 14.68 -5.39 1.19
CA GLU A 154 13.41 -5.97 0.78
C GLU A 154 12.22 -5.21 1.36
N CYS A 155 12.19 -5.07 2.69
CA CYS A 155 11.12 -4.40 3.39
C CYS A 155 11.59 -3.84 4.74
N PHE A 156 10.70 -3.10 5.39
CA PHE A 156 10.97 -2.41 6.64
C PHE A 156 9.73 -2.48 7.54
N HIS A 157 9.94 -2.40 8.84
CA HIS A 157 8.86 -2.38 9.81
C HIS A 157 8.00 -1.10 9.65
N GLY A 158 6.69 -1.27 9.55
CA GLY A 158 5.68 -0.24 9.25
C GLY A 158 5.65 0.97 10.19
N LYS A 159 6.13 0.81 11.43
CA LYS A 159 6.17 1.90 12.44
C LYS A 159 7.56 2.47 12.69
N THR A 160 8.60 1.63 12.63
CA THR A 160 9.95 2.02 13.07
C THR A 160 10.89 2.23 11.88
N GLY A 161 10.51 1.74 10.69
CA GLY A 161 11.35 1.74 9.50
C GLY A 161 12.65 0.97 9.71
N ARG A 162 12.70 0.02 10.66
CA ARG A 162 13.84 -0.89 10.78
C ARG A 162 13.78 -1.88 9.61
N PRO A 163 14.88 -2.13 8.88
CA PRO A 163 14.88 -3.15 7.83
C PRO A 163 14.46 -4.51 8.40
N ILE A 164 13.72 -5.24 7.59
CA ILE A 164 13.31 -6.62 7.80
C ILE A 164 13.38 -7.34 6.44
N GLY A 165 13.61 -8.65 6.45
CA GLY A 165 13.82 -9.40 5.22
C GLY A 165 15.28 -9.34 4.75
N LYS A 166 15.49 -9.37 3.43
CA LYS A 166 16.82 -9.49 2.81
C LYS A 166 17.35 -8.16 2.25
N ALA A 167 18.66 -7.97 2.31
CA ALA A 167 19.37 -6.90 1.60
C ALA A 167 19.43 -7.18 0.08
N GLU A 168 19.87 -6.18 -0.67
CA GLU A 168 20.25 -6.23 -2.09
C GLU A 168 19.14 -6.72 -3.02
N GLN A 169 17.90 -6.29 -2.75
CA GLN A 169 16.79 -6.71 -3.59
C GLN A 169 16.69 -5.85 -4.85
N ALA A 170 16.83 -6.51 -6.00
CA ALA A 170 16.75 -5.88 -7.32
C ALA A 170 15.43 -5.11 -7.52
N TRP A 171 14.32 -5.58 -6.94
CA TRP A 171 13.03 -4.88 -7.03
C TRP A 171 13.00 -3.56 -6.26
N SER A 172 13.80 -3.39 -5.21
CA SER A 172 13.84 -2.18 -4.39
C SER A 172 14.66 -1.11 -5.10
N ALA A 173 15.80 -1.51 -5.67
CA ALA A 173 16.61 -0.66 -6.53
C ALA A 173 15.85 -0.28 -7.82
N GLY A 174 15.27 -1.26 -8.52
CA GLY A 174 14.54 -1.04 -9.77
C GLY A 174 13.35 -0.10 -9.60
N MET A 175 12.57 -0.27 -8.52
CA MET A 175 11.43 0.61 -8.26
C MET A 175 11.82 2.01 -7.80
N TYR A 176 13.00 2.18 -7.20
CA TYR A 176 13.54 3.52 -6.95
C TYR A 176 13.89 4.24 -8.25
N ILE A 177 14.61 3.56 -9.16
CA ILE A 177 14.94 4.12 -10.49
C ILE A 177 13.67 4.49 -11.24
N TYR A 178 12.69 3.59 -11.26
CA TYR A 178 11.40 3.84 -11.91
C TYR A 178 10.65 5.04 -11.31
N ALA A 179 10.64 5.17 -9.98
CA ALA A 179 10.03 6.32 -9.30
C ALA A 179 10.74 7.63 -9.65
N TYR A 180 12.08 7.63 -9.63
CA TYR A 180 12.89 8.78 -10.02
C TYR A 180 12.59 9.21 -11.46
N GLU A 181 12.60 8.26 -12.40
CA GLU A 181 12.30 8.52 -13.80
C GLU A 181 10.87 9.03 -14.01
N SER A 182 9.92 8.54 -13.20
CA SER A 182 8.54 9.02 -13.23
C SER A 182 8.46 10.50 -12.85
N VAL A 183 9.11 10.88 -11.75
CA VAL A 183 9.17 12.27 -11.28
C VAL A 183 9.91 13.16 -12.29
N ARG A 184 11.09 12.73 -12.76
CA ARG A 184 11.93 13.47 -13.70
C ARG A 184 11.20 13.78 -15.01
N ARG A 185 10.49 12.78 -15.56
CA ARG A 185 9.78 12.91 -16.84
C ARG A 185 8.36 13.46 -16.71
N LYS A 186 7.90 13.72 -15.47
CA LYS A 186 6.51 14.11 -15.17
C LYS A 186 5.43 13.16 -15.71
N LYS A 187 5.70 11.86 -15.73
CA LYS A 187 4.78 10.81 -16.21
C LYS A 187 4.99 9.52 -15.43
N ALA A 188 4.07 8.56 -15.52
CA ALA A 188 4.31 7.19 -15.08
C ALA A 188 4.67 6.35 -16.31
N PRO A 189 5.96 6.03 -16.57
CA PRO A 189 6.30 5.20 -17.72
C PRO A 189 5.57 3.85 -17.66
N PHE A 190 5.12 3.32 -18.80
CA PHE A 190 4.36 2.06 -18.89
C PHE A 190 2.90 2.09 -18.37
N PHE A 191 2.37 3.25 -17.92
CA PHE A 191 0.99 3.41 -17.45
C PHE A 191 0.32 4.71 -17.92
#